data_AF-A0A2V9LWB9-F1
#
_entry.id   AF-A0A2V9LWB9-F1
#
_cell.length_a   1.000
_cell.length_b   1.000
_cell.length_c   1.000
_cell.angle_alpha   90.00
_cell.angle_beta   90.00
_cell.angle_gamma   90.00
#
_symmetry.space_group_name_H-M   'P 1'
#
loop_
_entity.id
_entity.type
_entity.pdbx_description
1 polymer ?
#
loop_
_entity_poly.entity_id
_entity_poly.type
_entity_poly.pdbx_seq_one_letter_code
_entity_poly.pdbx_strand_id
1 'polypeptide(L)'
;MAFDPGGNSFATIVNGVDPTIKPAVKAVEDAVSYPVLTEEVGYPPSPLAKPSSGMATSGAGAGITSLGQVATKAVSDVLGWKVKPDDAKGFVGALTQSFTLTEVEGHIESKWTPRTYAVQTDLAGGISGAQASIYSRAKGAVDQSLPLLDGLYKLNPEAADEDVAALKAVAASQFSELVKELGFIPPRISRVNQYFNLLLGSNAFPVTPPPIPNQPLTLSDPDQIDGTLGTLRDELGLNFTTQDFVNSVEDEQNLSNFRILSDYATSLAQSWVNNLGFFGLGTATPFFGTQLVLLSRQLSVVSESVDEVRFTLDSVFLGPAERQTMQVSFKTGDPALFLEDLLAWIQSFASEEGPRLIQDGGKFGVENTFLPVAQQLNRLVGGARDPNPANAVLPRGFHTVRVQRALEELGDELKELVNLATPIQHIVTPEPDFGLPFAVTSVDPGSVSLGSLPANKKTIDVRIRGGGFQATPTLTITPSISFRGPYFRSDSLLVATLDLSGASPGRLDVTVTNRDGTSAKLAGGFTVTP
;
A
#
# COMPACT_ATOMS: atom_id res chain seq x y z
N MET A 1 -36.37 -8.73 63.12
CA MET A 1 -37.43 -7.79 62.71
C MET A 1 -36.75 -6.69 61.91
N ALA A 2 -37.08 -6.33 60.68
CA ALA A 2 -38.12 -6.75 59.75
C ALA A 2 -37.65 -6.39 58.31
N PHE A 3 -38.32 -6.97 57.32
CA PHE A 3 -38.17 -6.83 55.87
C PHE A 3 -38.93 -5.59 55.31
N ASP A 4 -38.39 -5.02 54.21
CA ASP A 4 -39.02 -4.36 53.04
C ASP A 4 -39.86 -3.05 53.23
N PRO A 5 -40.22 -2.27 52.16
CA PRO A 5 -39.91 -2.37 50.73
C PRO A 5 -39.54 -1.05 50.00
N GLY A 6 -39.13 -1.18 48.75
CA GLY A 6 -38.83 -0.08 47.83
C GLY A 6 -40.04 0.72 47.32
N GLY A 7 -39.71 1.82 46.63
CA GLY A 7 -40.64 2.66 45.89
C GLY A 7 -39.90 3.42 44.80
N ASN A 8 -39.90 2.84 43.60
CA ASN A 8 -39.41 3.44 42.37
C ASN A 8 -40.14 4.75 42.08
N SER A 9 -39.47 5.90 42.21
CA SER A 9 -39.91 7.15 41.60
C SER A 9 -39.39 7.20 40.16
N PHE A 10 -40.27 6.95 39.20
CA PHE A 10 -40.02 7.26 37.80
C PHE A 10 -39.93 8.80 37.65
N ALA A 11 -38.75 9.30 37.31
CA ALA A 11 -38.60 10.67 36.84
C ALA A 11 -39.11 10.75 35.40
N THR A 12 -40.25 11.41 35.22
CA THR A 12 -40.74 11.85 33.91
C THR A 12 -39.71 12.79 33.29
N ILE A 13 -39.00 12.35 32.25
CA ILE A 13 -38.22 13.23 31.38
C ILE A 13 -39.04 13.49 30.12
N VAL A 14 -39.64 14.68 30.08
CA VAL A 14 -40.14 15.30 28.85
C VAL A 14 -38.94 15.96 28.18
N ASN A 15 -38.71 15.64 26.91
CA ASN A 15 -37.69 16.20 26.02
C ASN A 15 -36.22 15.84 26.34
N GLY A 16 -35.81 14.65 25.93
CA GLY A 16 -34.40 14.28 25.81
C GLY A 16 -34.26 12.83 25.39
N VAL A 17 -33.77 12.58 24.18
CA VAL A 17 -33.52 11.22 23.67
C VAL A 17 -32.49 10.54 24.57
N ASP A 18 -32.89 9.45 25.21
CA ASP A 18 -32.03 8.60 26.03
C ASP A 18 -30.91 7.99 25.15
N PRO A 19 -29.63 8.20 25.47
CA PRO A 19 -28.50 7.69 24.69
C PRO A 19 -28.39 6.15 24.69
N THR A 20 -29.10 5.44 25.57
CA THR A 20 -29.16 3.97 25.59
C THR A 20 -30.14 3.39 24.59
N ILE A 21 -31.07 4.19 24.05
CA ILE A 21 -32.06 3.75 23.05
C ILE A 21 -31.44 3.65 21.65
N LYS A 22 -30.46 4.50 21.31
CA LYS A 22 -29.80 4.48 19.98
C LYS A 22 -29.14 3.13 19.62
N PRO A 23 -28.34 2.49 20.50
CA PRO A 23 -27.78 1.18 20.19
C PRO A 23 -28.82 0.05 20.16
N ALA A 24 -29.88 0.13 20.96
CA ALA A 24 -30.96 -0.86 20.96
C ALA A 24 -31.85 -0.77 19.70
N VAL A 25 -32.16 0.45 19.23
CA VAL A 25 -32.85 0.69 17.96
C VAL A 25 -31.99 0.20 16.79
N LYS A 26 -30.68 0.50 16.80
CA LYS A 26 -29.74 0.00 15.78
C LYS A 26 -29.64 -1.53 15.77
N ALA A 27 -29.64 -2.18 16.94
CA ALA A 27 -29.61 -3.64 17.03
C ALA A 27 -30.92 -4.31 16.56
N VAL A 28 -32.07 -3.68 16.81
CA VAL A 28 -33.37 -4.14 16.29
C VAL A 28 -33.48 -3.88 14.78
N GLU A 29 -33.00 -2.74 14.29
CA GLU A 29 -32.91 -2.41 12.86
C GLU A 29 -31.97 -3.37 12.10
N ASP A 30 -30.84 -3.75 12.70
CA ASP A 30 -29.92 -4.76 12.16
C ASP A 30 -30.59 -6.14 12.07
N ALA A 31 -31.38 -6.54 13.08
CA ALA A 31 -32.09 -7.81 13.08
C ALA A 31 -33.18 -7.95 12.00
N VAL A 32 -33.73 -6.83 11.48
CA VAL A 32 -34.66 -6.83 10.33
C VAL A 32 -33.96 -6.62 8.99
N SER A 33 -32.68 -6.22 9.00
CA SER A 33 -31.88 -5.96 7.80
C SER A 33 -31.26 -7.22 7.22
N TYR A 34 -30.99 -8.23 8.06
CA TYR A 34 -30.55 -9.56 7.62
C TYR A 34 -31.74 -10.51 7.49
N PRO A 35 -32.08 -11.03 6.30
CA PRO A 35 -33.11 -12.04 6.17
C PRO A 35 -32.66 -13.34 6.85
N VAL A 36 -33.55 -13.94 7.64
CA VAL A 36 -33.52 -15.39 7.87
C VAL A 36 -33.79 -16.02 6.50
N LEU A 37 -32.76 -16.62 5.89
CA LEU A 37 -32.87 -17.34 4.62
C LEU A 37 -33.86 -18.52 4.79
N THR A 38 -35.08 -18.34 4.31
CA THR A 38 -35.84 -19.46 3.72
C THR A 38 -35.73 -19.29 2.20
N GLU A 39 -34.86 -20.11 1.63
CA GLU A 39 -34.65 -20.24 0.19
C GLU A 39 -35.97 -20.65 -0.48
N GLU A 40 -36.50 -19.79 -1.34
CA GLU A 40 -37.09 -20.10 -2.65
C GLU A 40 -37.72 -18.82 -3.22
N VAL A 41 -37.02 -18.15 -4.15
CA VAL A 41 -37.67 -17.22 -5.10
C VAL A 41 -37.22 -17.63 -6.50
N GLY A 42 -37.88 -18.65 -7.03
CA GLY A 42 -37.91 -18.89 -8.47
C GLY A 42 -38.84 -17.88 -9.11
N TYR A 43 -38.33 -17.05 -10.03
CA TYR A 43 -39.20 -16.28 -10.91
C TYR A 43 -39.77 -17.20 -11.99
N PRO A 44 -41.10 -17.30 -12.15
CA PRO A 44 -41.68 -17.88 -13.36
C PRO A 44 -41.35 -16.97 -14.55
N PRO A 45 -41.08 -17.52 -15.76
CA PRO A 45 -40.94 -16.70 -16.95
C PRO A 45 -42.25 -15.95 -17.21
N SER A 46 -42.17 -14.63 -17.41
CA SER A 46 -43.31 -13.81 -17.83
C SER A 46 -44.01 -14.43 -19.05
N PRO A 47 -45.35 -14.58 -19.04
CA PRO A 47 -46.09 -15.11 -20.17
C PRO A 47 -46.29 -13.97 -21.15
N LEU A 48 -45.52 -13.91 -22.24
CA LEU A 48 -45.91 -13.31 -23.53
C LEU A 48 -44.73 -13.40 -24.54
N ALA A 49 -44.42 -14.61 -24.97
CA ALA A 49 -43.86 -14.86 -26.30
C ALA A 49 -44.42 -16.20 -26.80
N LYS A 50 -45.26 -16.15 -27.82
CA LYS A 50 -45.83 -17.33 -28.50
C LYS A 50 -44.70 -18.24 -29.00
N PRO A 51 -44.72 -19.56 -28.74
CA PRO A 51 -43.93 -20.51 -29.51
C PRO A 51 -44.73 -21.00 -30.72
N SER A 52 -44.17 -20.86 -31.91
CA SER A 52 -44.63 -21.60 -33.08
C SER A 52 -44.24 -23.07 -32.93
N SER A 53 -45.25 -23.90 -32.65
CA SER A 53 -45.44 -25.29 -33.09
C SER A 53 -44.21 -26.23 -33.21
N GLY A 54 -44.20 -27.29 -32.38
CA GLY A 54 -43.59 -28.57 -32.78
C GLY A 54 -43.19 -29.56 -31.68
N MET A 55 -44.17 -30.28 -31.09
CA MET A 55 -44.11 -31.69 -30.60
C MET A 55 -43.06 -32.08 -29.52
N ALA A 56 -43.42 -32.07 -28.23
CA ALA A 56 -43.70 -33.24 -27.34
C ALA A 56 -42.61 -34.33 -27.32
N THR A 57 -41.97 -34.60 -26.16
CA THR A 57 -42.48 -35.54 -25.14
C THR A 57 -42.05 -35.23 -23.68
N SER A 58 -42.99 -35.47 -22.77
CA SER A 58 -42.92 -35.78 -21.32
C SER A 58 -41.58 -36.31 -20.77
N GLY A 59 -41.08 -36.03 -19.56
CA GLY A 59 -41.65 -35.57 -18.28
C GLY A 59 -41.11 -36.46 -17.15
N ALA A 60 -40.45 -35.91 -16.11
CA ALA A 60 -40.32 -36.43 -14.72
C ALA A 60 -39.10 -35.85 -13.94
N GLY A 61 -39.31 -35.53 -12.65
CA GLY A 61 -38.28 -35.49 -11.58
C GLY A 61 -37.60 -34.13 -11.36
N ALA A 62 -37.92 -33.37 -10.31
CA ALA A 62 -37.46 -33.54 -8.92
C ALA A 62 -35.92 -33.50 -8.77
N GLY A 63 -35.40 -32.40 -8.21
CA GLY A 63 -34.16 -32.33 -7.45
C GLY A 63 -32.92 -33.01 -8.05
N ILE A 64 -32.41 -32.49 -9.17
CA ILE A 64 -31.05 -32.79 -9.61
C ILE A 64 -30.40 -31.45 -9.89
N THR A 65 -29.62 -30.94 -8.93
CA THR A 65 -28.51 -30.03 -9.26
C THR A 65 -27.77 -30.71 -10.41
N SER A 66 -27.84 -30.13 -11.60
CA SER A 66 -27.26 -30.78 -12.77
C SER A 66 -25.79 -31.07 -12.46
N LEU A 67 -25.27 -32.23 -12.88
CA LEU A 67 -23.85 -32.56 -12.69
C LEU A 67 -22.94 -31.41 -13.16
N GLY A 68 -23.40 -30.62 -14.14
CA GLY A 68 -22.81 -29.36 -14.55
C GLY A 68 -22.70 -28.33 -13.41
N GLN A 69 -23.76 -28.04 -12.67
CA GLN A 69 -23.72 -27.12 -11.53
C GLN A 69 -22.81 -27.60 -10.39
N VAL A 70 -22.83 -28.90 -10.09
CA VAL A 70 -21.93 -29.50 -9.09
C VAL A 70 -20.47 -29.38 -9.52
N ALA A 71 -20.18 -29.67 -10.79
CA ALA A 71 -18.85 -29.51 -11.36
C ALA A 71 -18.41 -28.04 -11.39
N THR A 72 -19.29 -27.12 -11.77
CA THR A 72 -19.01 -25.68 -11.76
C THR A 72 -18.67 -25.18 -10.37
N LYS A 73 -19.44 -25.60 -9.35
CA LYS A 73 -19.16 -25.25 -7.95
C LYS A 73 -17.81 -25.80 -7.50
N ALA A 74 -17.54 -27.09 -7.74
CA ALA A 74 -16.27 -27.70 -7.37
C ALA A 74 -15.06 -27.03 -8.06
N VAL A 75 -15.19 -26.66 -9.34
CA VAL A 75 -14.16 -25.92 -10.08
C VAL A 75 -13.96 -24.53 -9.49
N SER A 76 -15.04 -23.82 -9.15
CA SER A 76 -14.94 -22.52 -8.50
C SER A 76 -14.32 -22.58 -7.11
N ASP A 77 -14.64 -23.60 -6.31
CA ASP A 77 -14.08 -23.81 -4.97
C ASP A 77 -12.58 -24.14 -5.04
N VAL A 78 -12.14 -24.93 -6.02
CA VAL A 78 -10.73 -25.34 -6.20
C VAL A 78 -9.87 -24.21 -6.77
N LEU A 79 -10.41 -23.42 -7.70
CA LEU A 79 -9.67 -22.38 -8.41
C LEU A 79 -9.83 -20.98 -7.79
N GLY A 80 -10.80 -20.78 -6.88
CA GLY A 80 -11.19 -19.46 -6.38
C GLY A 80 -11.57 -18.50 -7.50
N TRP A 81 -12.16 -19.02 -8.57
CA TRP A 81 -12.49 -18.32 -9.80
C TRP A 81 -13.91 -18.66 -10.25
N LYS A 82 -14.70 -17.65 -10.64
CA LYS A 82 -16.08 -17.84 -11.10
C LYS A 82 -16.08 -18.23 -12.57
N VAL A 83 -16.65 -19.39 -12.88
CA VAL A 83 -16.66 -19.94 -14.24
C VAL A 83 -17.46 -19.04 -15.20
N LYS A 84 -16.80 -18.55 -16.24
CA LYS A 84 -17.42 -17.84 -17.37
C LYS A 84 -17.36 -18.71 -18.64
N PRO A 85 -18.46 -18.90 -19.39
CA PRO A 85 -18.51 -19.78 -20.56
C PRO A 85 -17.57 -19.39 -21.71
N ASP A 86 -17.12 -18.14 -21.72
CA ASP A 86 -16.41 -17.45 -22.80
C ASP A 86 -14.99 -16.99 -22.40
N ASP A 87 -14.50 -17.39 -21.21
CA ASP A 87 -13.19 -16.96 -20.68
C ASP A 87 -12.22 -18.14 -20.50
N ALA A 88 -11.90 -18.81 -21.61
CA ALA A 88 -10.93 -19.92 -21.60
C ALA A 88 -9.54 -19.47 -21.11
N LYS A 89 -9.17 -18.20 -21.37
CA LYS A 89 -7.89 -17.64 -20.94
C LYS A 89 -7.85 -17.42 -19.42
N GLY A 90 -8.94 -16.89 -18.83
CA GLY A 90 -9.09 -16.75 -17.39
C GLY A 90 -9.10 -18.08 -16.66
N PHE A 91 -9.73 -19.11 -17.23
CA PHE A 91 -9.70 -20.47 -16.69
C PHE A 91 -8.27 -21.05 -16.62
N VAL A 92 -7.50 -20.96 -17.71
CA VAL A 92 -6.10 -21.44 -17.74
C VAL A 92 -5.22 -20.64 -16.78
N GLY A 93 -5.44 -19.33 -16.68
CA GLY A 93 -4.76 -18.49 -15.70
C GLY A 93 -5.05 -18.93 -14.26
N ALA A 94 -6.31 -19.16 -13.91
CA ALA A 94 -6.70 -19.62 -12.58
C ALA A 94 -6.13 -21.00 -12.25
N LEU A 95 -6.04 -21.91 -13.23
CA LEU A 95 -5.46 -23.23 -13.08
C LEU A 95 -3.94 -23.16 -12.80
N THR A 96 -3.22 -22.36 -13.58
CA THR A 96 -1.76 -22.19 -13.45
C THR A 96 -1.39 -21.52 -12.12
N GLN A 97 -2.27 -20.67 -11.60
CA GLN A 97 -2.08 -20.01 -10.30
C GLN A 97 -2.44 -20.92 -9.11
N SER A 98 -3.33 -21.90 -9.29
CA SER A 98 -3.81 -22.76 -8.19
C SER A 98 -3.02 -24.06 -8.04
N PHE A 99 -2.25 -24.45 -9.07
CA PHE A 99 -1.47 -25.68 -9.11
C PHE A 99 -0.02 -25.41 -9.50
N THR A 100 0.93 -25.80 -8.65
CA THR A 100 2.35 -25.81 -8.99
C THR A 100 2.73 -27.20 -9.49
N LEU A 101 3.40 -27.27 -10.65
CA LEU A 101 3.90 -28.51 -11.23
C LEU A 101 5.41 -28.61 -11.01
N THR A 102 5.87 -29.72 -10.44
CA THR A 102 7.30 -30.00 -10.24
C THR A 102 7.65 -31.37 -10.80
N GLU A 103 8.74 -31.44 -11.57
CA GLU A 103 9.27 -32.71 -12.05
C GLU A 103 10.12 -33.35 -10.96
N VAL A 104 9.68 -34.52 -10.49
CA VAL A 104 10.35 -35.32 -9.46
C VAL A 104 10.50 -36.73 -10.01
N GLU A 105 11.74 -37.22 -10.06
CA GLU A 105 12.05 -38.61 -10.46
C GLU A 105 11.40 -39.07 -11.79
N GLY A 106 11.28 -38.17 -12.77
CA GLY A 106 10.76 -38.50 -14.11
C GLY A 106 9.24 -38.52 -14.23
N HIS A 107 8.50 -38.04 -13.22
CA HIS A 107 7.07 -37.76 -13.31
C HIS A 107 6.72 -36.35 -12.82
N ILE A 108 5.62 -35.80 -13.32
CA ILE A 108 5.13 -34.48 -12.90
C ILE A 108 4.26 -34.66 -11.66
N GLU A 109 4.69 -34.08 -10.54
CA GLU A 109 3.86 -33.92 -9.35
C GLU A 109 3.10 -32.59 -9.41
N SER A 110 1.81 -32.62 -9.06
CA SER A 110 1.00 -31.40 -8.93
C SER A 110 0.69 -31.11 -7.47
N LYS A 111 1.07 -29.93 -6.98
CA LYS A 111 0.70 -29.44 -5.66
C LYS A 111 -0.39 -28.39 -5.79
N TRP A 112 -1.57 -28.67 -5.23
CA TRP A 112 -2.65 -27.69 -5.10
C TRP A 112 -2.37 -26.75 -3.93
N THR A 113 -2.48 -25.45 -4.18
CA THR A 113 -2.43 -24.41 -3.15
C THR A 113 -3.75 -23.62 -3.21
N PRO A 114 -4.60 -23.69 -2.16
CA PRO A 114 -5.85 -22.94 -2.16
C PRO A 114 -5.57 -21.45 -2.31
N ARG A 115 -6.43 -20.73 -3.05
CA ARG A 115 -6.45 -19.27 -3.02
C ARG A 115 -6.89 -18.80 -1.64
N THR A 116 -5.96 -18.77 -0.69
CA THR A 116 -6.08 -17.85 0.43
C THR A 116 -6.12 -16.44 -0.13
N TYR A 117 -6.96 -15.56 0.41
CA TYR A 117 -7.08 -14.12 0.09
C TYR A 117 -5.74 -13.32 0.19
N ALA A 118 -4.63 -14.00 0.46
CA ALA A 118 -3.26 -13.51 0.47
C ALA A 118 -2.35 -14.28 -0.51
N VAL A 119 -2.86 -14.78 -1.64
CA VAL A 119 -1.98 -15.07 -2.78
C VAL A 119 -1.39 -13.75 -3.21
N GLN A 120 -0.06 -13.73 -3.25
CA GLN A 120 0.81 -12.71 -3.83
C GLN A 120 0.10 -12.10 -5.05
N THR A 121 -0.49 -10.92 -4.85
CA THR A 121 -1.30 -10.28 -5.90
C THR A 121 -0.38 -10.08 -7.10
N ASP A 122 -0.82 -10.46 -8.31
CA ASP A 122 -0.06 -10.25 -9.57
C ASP A 122 0.35 -8.77 -9.76
N LEU A 123 -0.32 -7.83 -9.05
CA LEU A 123 0.03 -6.41 -8.99
C LEU A 123 1.28 -6.12 -8.14
N ALA A 124 1.58 -6.94 -7.14
CA ALA A 124 2.69 -6.73 -6.23
C ALA A 124 3.92 -7.46 -6.78
N GLY A 125 4.84 -6.70 -7.37
CA GLY A 125 6.13 -7.17 -7.88
C GLY A 125 7.09 -7.72 -6.81
N GLY A 126 6.61 -8.58 -5.91
CA GLY A 126 7.35 -9.17 -4.80
C GLY A 126 7.52 -8.25 -3.59
N ILE A 127 8.29 -8.76 -2.62
CA ILE A 127 8.75 -7.97 -1.47
C ILE A 127 9.66 -6.85 -2.00
N SER A 128 9.33 -5.59 -1.75
CA SER A 128 10.07 -4.42 -2.26
C SER A 128 10.24 -3.32 -1.19
N GLY A 129 11.11 -2.33 -1.45
CA GLY A 129 11.29 -1.17 -0.56
C GLY A 129 11.86 -1.53 0.82
N ALA A 130 11.38 -0.88 1.89
CA ALA A 130 11.80 -1.19 3.26
C ALA A 130 11.49 -2.62 3.66
N GLN A 131 10.43 -3.23 3.11
CA GLN A 131 10.11 -4.62 3.42
C GLN A 131 11.22 -5.56 2.92
N ALA A 132 11.73 -5.34 1.71
CA ALA A 132 12.83 -6.14 1.18
C ALA A 132 14.11 -5.96 2.00
N SER A 133 14.38 -4.72 2.42
CA SER A 133 15.52 -4.40 3.28
C SER A 133 15.43 -5.10 4.63
N ILE A 134 14.30 -4.98 5.34
CA ILE A 134 14.13 -5.61 6.66
C ILE A 134 14.08 -7.14 6.56
N TYR A 135 13.45 -7.69 5.52
CA TYR A 135 13.40 -9.14 5.30
C TYR A 135 14.79 -9.72 5.02
N SER A 136 15.58 -9.07 4.15
CA SER A 136 16.97 -9.47 3.88
C SER A 136 17.83 -9.41 5.15
N ARG A 137 17.70 -8.32 5.92
CA ARG A 137 18.39 -8.18 7.20
C ARG A 137 17.97 -9.26 8.21
N ALA A 138 16.68 -9.57 8.28
CA ALA A 138 16.15 -10.61 9.17
C ALA A 138 16.70 -11.98 8.81
N LYS A 139 16.73 -12.33 7.51
CA LYS A 139 17.33 -13.58 7.04
C LYS A 139 18.80 -13.66 7.46
N GLY A 140 19.59 -12.62 7.19
CA GLY A 140 21.00 -12.58 7.60
C GLY A 140 21.19 -12.68 9.12
N ALA A 141 20.38 -11.97 9.91
CA ALA A 141 20.45 -12.03 11.37
C ALA A 141 20.10 -13.43 11.90
N VAL A 142 19.06 -14.08 11.36
CA VAL A 142 18.65 -15.43 11.78
C VAL A 142 19.65 -16.50 11.32
N ASP A 143 20.17 -16.39 10.10
CA ASP A 143 21.20 -17.31 9.58
C ASP A 143 22.47 -17.28 10.45
N GLN A 144 22.81 -16.14 11.06
CA GLN A 144 23.92 -16.02 12.02
C GLN A 144 23.51 -16.40 13.46
N SER A 145 22.27 -16.15 13.85
CA SER A 145 21.78 -16.40 15.21
C SER A 145 21.58 -17.88 15.51
N LEU A 146 21.07 -18.67 14.56
CA LEU A 146 20.74 -20.08 14.80
C LEU A 146 21.97 -20.94 15.13
N PRO A 147 23.11 -20.85 14.42
CA PRO A 147 24.32 -21.59 14.79
C PRO A 147 24.89 -21.17 16.15
N LEU A 148 24.83 -19.87 16.49
CA LEU A 148 25.26 -19.38 17.80
C LEU A 148 24.38 -19.96 18.91
N LEU A 149 23.06 -19.89 18.74
CA LEU A 149 22.07 -20.43 19.67
C LEU A 149 22.27 -21.94 19.91
N ASP A 150 22.49 -22.70 18.83
CA ASP A 150 22.76 -24.14 18.92
C ASP A 150 24.06 -24.42 19.69
N GLY A 151 25.11 -23.63 19.42
CA GLY A 151 26.43 -23.77 20.04
C GLY A 151 26.55 -23.31 21.50
N LEU A 152 25.55 -22.62 22.07
CA LEU A 152 25.58 -22.22 23.48
C LEU A 152 25.59 -23.45 24.39
N TYR A 153 26.32 -23.42 25.50
CA TYR A 153 26.30 -24.52 26.48
C TYR A 153 26.14 -23.99 27.91
N LYS A 154 25.75 -24.87 28.84
CA LYS A 154 25.50 -24.48 30.23
C LYS A 154 26.81 -24.26 30.98
N LEU A 155 26.92 -23.12 31.65
CA LEU A 155 27.95 -22.84 32.65
C LEU A 155 27.41 -23.05 34.06
N ASN A 156 26.12 -22.75 34.27
CA ASN A 156 25.42 -23.05 35.51
C ASN A 156 25.33 -24.59 35.70
N PRO A 157 25.92 -25.16 36.76
CA PRO A 157 25.88 -26.60 37.02
C PRO A 157 24.50 -27.09 37.44
N GLU A 158 23.61 -26.21 37.91
CA GLU A 158 22.24 -26.55 38.32
C GLU A 158 21.26 -26.55 37.13
N ALA A 159 21.68 -26.10 35.95
CA ALA A 159 20.82 -26.00 34.78
C ALA A 159 20.39 -27.37 34.25
N ALA A 160 19.07 -27.52 34.03
CA ALA A 160 18.49 -28.76 33.54
C ALA A 160 18.62 -28.86 32.01
N ASP A 161 19.14 -30.01 31.53
CA ASP A 161 19.37 -30.21 30.08
C ASP A 161 18.06 -30.15 29.27
N GLU A 162 16.96 -30.61 29.86
CA GLU A 162 15.62 -30.57 29.26
C GLU A 162 15.12 -29.13 29.08
N ASP A 163 15.30 -28.28 30.10
CA ASP A 163 14.87 -26.89 30.06
C ASP A 163 15.73 -26.07 29.08
N VAL A 164 17.05 -26.29 29.08
CA VAL A 164 17.96 -25.68 28.10
C VAL A 164 17.57 -26.06 26.67
N ALA A 165 17.32 -27.34 26.41
CA ALA A 165 16.92 -27.81 25.08
C ALA A 165 15.57 -27.21 24.66
N ALA A 166 14.61 -27.14 25.58
CA ALA A 166 13.30 -26.54 25.32
C ALA A 166 13.41 -25.04 25.00
N LEU A 167 14.16 -24.27 25.80
CA LEU A 167 14.36 -22.83 25.60
C LEU A 167 15.05 -22.52 24.28
N LYS A 168 16.09 -23.29 23.92
CA LYS A 168 16.74 -23.19 22.60
C LYS A 168 15.77 -23.46 21.45
N ALA A 169 14.98 -24.53 21.55
CA ALA A 169 14.00 -24.88 20.52
C ALA A 169 12.93 -23.78 20.34
N VAL A 170 12.45 -23.21 21.45
CA VAL A 170 11.49 -22.08 21.43
C VAL A 170 12.12 -20.84 20.80
N ALA A 171 13.34 -20.47 21.19
CA ALA A 171 14.05 -19.31 20.61
C ALA A 171 14.28 -19.50 19.10
N ALA A 172 14.73 -20.67 18.67
CA ALA A 172 14.94 -20.99 17.25
C ALA A 172 13.63 -20.89 16.44
N SER A 173 12.52 -21.36 17.01
CA SER A 173 11.19 -21.23 16.41
C SER A 173 10.78 -19.76 16.27
N GLN A 174 10.95 -18.94 17.32
CA GLN A 174 10.63 -17.51 17.29
C GLN A 174 11.44 -16.75 16.25
N PHE A 175 12.75 -17.00 16.12
CA PHE A 175 13.57 -16.43 15.04
C PHE A 175 13.05 -16.81 13.65
N SER A 176 12.71 -18.08 13.46
CA SER A 176 12.20 -18.58 12.17
C SER A 176 10.84 -17.95 11.81
N GLU A 177 9.95 -17.81 12.78
CA GLU A 177 8.64 -17.17 12.59
C GLU A 177 8.77 -15.67 12.34
N LEU A 178 9.73 -14.97 12.98
CA LEU A 178 10.03 -13.56 12.68
C LEU A 178 10.34 -13.35 11.19
N VAL A 179 11.21 -14.19 10.61
CA VAL A 179 11.56 -14.09 9.18
C VAL A 179 10.35 -14.34 8.29
N LYS A 180 9.53 -15.35 8.63
CA LYS A 180 8.28 -15.64 7.88
C LYS A 180 7.31 -14.46 7.92
N GLU A 181 7.09 -13.86 9.08
CA GLU A 181 6.18 -12.72 9.23
C GLU A 181 6.69 -11.47 8.50
N LEU A 182 8.00 -11.21 8.52
CA LEU A 182 8.61 -10.12 7.76
C LEU A 182 8.55 -10.35 6.24
N GLY A 183 8.47 -11.61 5.81
CA GLY A 183 8.26 -12.00 4.41
C GLY A 183 6.80 -11.93 3.96
N PHE A 184 5.83 -11.84 4.88
CA PHE A 184 4.41 -11.73 4.54
C PHE A 184 4.09 -10.33 3.98
N ILE A 185 3.27 -10.21 2.92
CA ILE A 185 3.05 -8.93 2.23
C ILE A 185 1.61 -8.40 2.45
N PRO A 186 1.44 -7.21 3.07
CA PRO A 186 2.43 -6.51 3.90
C PRO A 186 2.67 -7.21 5.24
N PRO A 187 3.77 -6.95 5.96
CA PRO A 187 4.06 -7.63 7.22
C PRO A 187 2.95 -7.39 8.24
N ARG A 188 2.59 -8.43 8.98
CA ARG A 188 1.59 -8.34 10.05
C ARG A 188 2.23 -7.71 11.28
N ILE A 189 2.08 -6.39 11.41
CA ILE A 189 2.74 -5.59 12.46
C ILE A 189 2.57 -6.21 13.85
N SER A 190 1.35 -6.59 14.22
CA SER A 190 1.05 -7.19 15.52
C SER A 190 1.79 -8.52 15.76
N ARG A 191 1.92 -9.37 14.72
CA ARG A 191 2.63 -10.65 14.84
C ARG A 191 4.14 -10.46 14.92
N VAL A 192 4.70 -9.56 14.13
CA VAL A 192 6.12 -9.21 14.20
C VAL A 192 6.46 -8.67 15.59
N ASN A 193 5.66 -7.72 16.11
CA ASN A 193 5.84 -7.17 17.45
C ASN A 193 5.72 -8.25 18.53
N GLN A 194 4.75 -9.16 18.41
CA GLN A 194 4.57 -10.27 19.33
C GLN A 194 5.84 -11.13 19.41
N TYR A 195 6.43 -11.52 18.28
CA TYR A 195 7.63 -12.35 18.31
C TYR A 195 8.86 -11.62 18.86
N PHE A 196 9.05 -10.34 18.55
CA PHE A 196 10.12 -9.57 19.21
C PHE A 196 9.92 -9.48 20.71
N ASN A 197 8.68 -9.24 21.17
CA ASN A 197 8.36 -9.20 22.59
C ASN A 197 8.55 -10.55 23.29
N LEU A 198 8.20 -11.68 22.64
CA LEU A 198 8.44 -13.02 23.19
C LEU A 198 9.94 -13.34 23.29
N LEU A 199 10.72 -12.90 22.32
CA LEU A 199 12.16 -13.19 22.24
C LEU A 199 12.97 -12.32 23.21
N LEU A 200 12.65 -11.02 23.29
CA LEU A 200 13.43 -9.99 24.00
C LEU A 200 12.77 -9.49 25.30
N GLY A 201 11.48 -9.77 25.49
CA GLY A 201 10.65 -9.25 26.58
C GLY A 201 10.26 -7.77 26.43
N SER A 202 9.38 -7.30 27.33
CA SER A 202 8.79 -5.95 27.24
C SER A 202 9.74 -4.81 27.55
N ASN A 203 10.81 -5.06 28.31
CA ASN A 203 11.79 -4.04 28.66
C ASN A 203 12.65 -3.67 27.43
N ALA A 204 13.12 -4.68 26.69
CA ALA A 204 13.89 -4.47 25.45
C ALA A 204 13.00 -4.26 24.21
N PHE A 205 11.77 -4.79 24.20
CA PHE A 205 10.81 -4.56 23.12
C PHE A 205 9.35 -4.52 23.63
N PRO A 206 8.74 -3.34 23.80
CA PRO A 206 7.35 -3.24 24.21
C PRO A 206 6.41 -3.74 23.11
N VAL A 207 5.24 -4.26 23.51
CA VAL A 207 4.22 -4.83 22.59
C VAL A 207 3.75 -3.81 21.54
N THR A 208 3.69 -2.53 21.93
CA THR A 208 3.38 -1.39 21.06
C THR A 208 4.56 -0.42 21.04
N PRO A 209 5.57 -0.67 20.19
CA PRO A 209 6.72 0.23 20.05
C PRO A 209 6.27 1.58 19.46
N PRO A 210 6.89 2.71 19.89
CA PRO A 210 6.55 4.02 19.35
C PRO A 210 6.85 4.07 17.84
N PRO A 211 5.99 4.72 17.03
CA PRO A 211 6.20 4.86 15.60
C PRO A 211 7.28 5.91 15.24
N ILE A 212 7.80 6.65 16.22
CA ILE A 212 8.66 7.83 16.01
C ILE A 212 10.13 7.47 16.27
N PRO A 213 11.07 7.83 15.37
CA PRO A 213 12.49 7.68 15.60
C PRO A 213 12.95 8.62 16.74
N ASN A 214 13.87 8.15 17.59
CA ASN A 214 14.65 8.90 18.61
C ASN A 214 14.43 8.53 20.09
N GLN A 215 13.68 7.47 20.39
CA GLN A 215 13.93 6.72 21.63
C GLN A 215 14.43 5.32 21.23
N PRO A 216 15.72 5.00 21.43
CA PRO A 216 16.19 3.64 21.21
C PRO A 216 15.37 2.72 22.13
N LEU A 217 14.69 1.74 21.54
CA LEU A 217 14.10 0.66 22.33
C LEU A 217 15.19 -0.30 22.83
N THR A 218 16.40 -0.21 22.25
CA THR A 218 17.47 -1.16 22.49
C THR A 218 18.16 -0.89 23.82
N LEU A 219 17.58 -1.45 24.87
CA LEU A 219 18.39 -2.24 25.78
C LEU A 219 19.12 -3.31 24.96
N SER A 220 20.31 -2.96 24.46
CA SER A 220 21.23 -3.88 23.80
C SER A 220 22.17 -4.54 24.81
N ASP A 221 22.09 -4.14 26.09
CA ASP A 221 22.80 -4.82 27.16
C ASP A 221 22.25 -6.25 27.28
N PRO A 222 23.07 -7.30 27.03
CA PRO A 222 22.62 -8.68 27.09
C PRO A 222 22.06 -9.08 28.45
N ASP A 223 22.48 -8.43 29.55
CA ASP A 223 22.00 -8.70 30.91
C ASP A 223 20.62 -8.10 31.19
N GLN A 224 20.15 -7.19 30.33
CA GLN A 224 18.89 -6.47 30.53
C GLN A 224 17.83 -6.86 29.49
N ILE A 225 18.12 -7.87 28.68
CA ILE A 225 17.15 -8.53 27.80
C ILE A 225 16.39 -9.56 28.63
N ASP A 226 15.06 -9.59 28.47
CA ASP A 226 14.18 -10.55 29.10
C ASP A 226 13.68 -11.56 28.05
N GLY A 227 12.44 -12.04 28.20
CA GLY A 227 11.83 -12.96 27.23
C GLY A 227 12.55 -14.29 27.16
N THR A 228 12.46 -14.93 26.00
CA THR A 228 13.02 -16.27 25.81
C THR A 228 14.56 -16.23 25.83
N LEU A 229 15.20 -15.19 25.28
CA LEU A 229 16.66 -15.07 25.30
C LEU A 229 17.19 -14.73 26.70
N GLY A 230 16.51 -13.85 27.45
CA GLY A 230 16.87 -13.58 28.85
C GLY A 230 16.71 -14.81 29.74
N THR A 231 15.61 -15.55 29.59
CA THR A 231 15.41 -16.81 30.33
C THR A 231 16.49 -17.84 30.00
N LEU A 232 16.87 -17.95 28.72
CA LEU A 232 17.97 -18.84 28.30
C LEU A 232 19.33 -18.39 28.87
N ARG A 233 19.61 -17.09 28.92
CA ARG A 233 20.83 -16.54 29.54
C ARG A 233 20.93 -16.97 31.00
N ASP A 234 19.85 -16.77 31.74
CA ASP A 234 19.81 -17.03 33.18
C ASP A 234 19.95 -18.52 33.47
N GLU A 235 19.24 -19.37 32.72
CA GLU A 235 19.33 -20.83 32.84
C GLU A 235 20.75 -21.32 32.55
N LEU A 236 21.38 -20.84 31.47
CA LEU A 236 22.75 -21.23 31.10
C LEU A 236 23.83 -20.63 32.01
N GLY A 237 23.52 -19.61 32.81
CA GLY A 237 24.51 -18.90 33.64
C GLY A 237 25.41 -17.96 32.85
N LEU A 238 24.90 -17.32 31.79
CA LEU A 238 25.65 -16.45 30.86
C LEU A 238 25.57 -14.95 31.20
N ASN A 239 25.48 -14.60 32.48
CA ASN A 239 25.39 -13.21 32.95
C ASN A 239 26.75 -12.51 32.84
N PHE A 240 26.78 -11.29 32.30
CA PHE A 240 28.00 -10.51 32.08
C PHE A 240 28.42 -9.67 33.28
N THR A 241 27.47 -9.32 34.15
CA THR A 241 27.71 -8.50 35.33
C THR A 241 28.32 -9.31 36.46
N THR A 242 27.81 -10.52 36.72
CA THR A 242 28.29 -11.36 37.82
C THR A 242 29.35 -12.37 37.38
N GLN A 243 29.22 -12.93 36.17
CA GLN A 243 30.13 -13.92 35.58
C GLN A 243 30.45 -15.10 36.53
N ASP A 244 29.50 -15.47 37.41
CA ASP A 244 29.74 -16.37 38.54
C ASP A 244 30.23 -17.78 38.13
N PHE A 245 29.99 -18.19 36.88
CA PHE A 245 30.30 -19.51 36.36
C PHE A 245 31.42 -19.54 35.31
N VAL A 246 32.00 -18.39 34.96
CA VAL A 246 33.03 -18.29 33.92
C VAL A 246 34.40 -18.63 34.51
N ASN A 247 35.03 -19.70 34.03
CA ASN A 247 36.33 -20.16 34.56
C ASN A 247 37.41 -20.37 33.50
N SER A 248 37.03 -20.43 32.21
CA SER A 248 37.94 -20.68 31.09
C SER A 248 37.74 -19.68 29.95
N VAL A 249 38.69 -19.66 29.00
CA VAL A 249 38.59 -18.86 27.77
C VAL A 249 37.43 -19.37 26.91
N GLU A 250 37.19 -20.68 26.93
CA GLU A 250 36.04 -21.30 26.27
C GLU A 250 34.72 -20.79 26.86
N ASP A 251 34.62 -20.62 28.18
CA ASP A 251 33.43 -20.06 28.84
C ASP A 251 33.23 -18.59 28.46
N GLU A 252 34.30 -17.81 28.37
CA GLU A 252 34.26 -16.42 27.88
C GLU A 252 33.82 -16.35 26.40
N GLN A 253 34.23 -17.33 25.58
CA GLN A 253 33.76 -17.46 24.21
C GLN A 253 32.25 -17.77 24.16
N ASN A 254 31.74 -18.58 25.09
CA ASN A 254 30.31 -18.87 25.21
C ASN A 254 29.49 -17.62 25.58
N LEU A 255 29.98 -16.81 26.54
CA LEU A 255 29.40 -15.49 26.82
C LEU A 255 29.43 -14.61 25.56
N SER A 256 30.57 -14.55 24.87
CA SER A 256 30.70 -13.77 23.63
C SER A 256 29.69 -14.20 22.57
N ASN A 257 29.46 -15.51 22.41
CA ASN A 257 28.45 -16.03 21.48
C ASN A 257 27.04 -15.57 21.85
N PHE A 258 26.68 -15.58 23.13
CA PHE A 258 25.38 -15.08 23.58
C PHE A 258 25.24 -13.57 23.35
N ARG A 259 26.29 -12.78 23.62
CA ARG A 259 26.30 -11.34 23.33
C ARG A 259 26.04 -11.04 21.86
N ILE A 260 26.71 -11.78 20.97
CA ILE A 260 26.51 -11.63 19.52
C ILE A 260 25.08 -12.00 19.13
N LEU A 261 24.52 -13.08 19.70
CA LEU A 261 23.13 -13.49 19.49
C LEU A 261 22.14 -12.38 19.93
N SER A 262 22.32 -11.80 21.11
CA SER A 262 21.49 -10.71 21.60
C SER A 262 21.60 -9.45 20.74
N ASP A 263 22.80 -9.13 20.24
CA ASP A 263 23.03 -7.98 19.35
C ASP A 263 22.32 -8.17 18.01
N TYR A 264 22.33 -9.37 17.44
CA TYR A 264 21.57 -9.65 16.21
C TYR A 264 20.07 -9.43 16.42
N ALA A 265 19.51 -9.95 17.52
CA ALA A 265 18.09 -9.84 17.82
C ALA A 265 17.65 -8.40 18.10
N THR A 266 18.36 -7.69 18.99
CA THR A 266 18.04 -6.30 19.36
C THR A 266 18.26 -5.33 18.20
N SER A 267 19.32 -5.52 17.41
CA SER A 267 19.57 -4.67 16.24
C SER A 267 18.51 -4.86 15.15
N LEU A 268 18.02 -6.10 14.95
CA LEU A 268 16.93 -6.39 14.04
C LEU A 268 15.62 -5.74 14.53
N ALA A 269 15.33 -5.82 15.83
CA ALA A 269 14.17 -5.19 16.45
C ALA A 269 14.19 -3.66 16.27
N GLN A 270 15.35 -3.02 16.46
CA GLN A 270 15.50 -1.58 16.19
C GLN A 270 15.30 -1.25 14.70
N SER A 271 15.78 -2.12 13.81
CA SER A 271 15.54 -1.98 12.37
C SER A 271 14.06 -1.99 12.04
N TRP A 272 13.32 -2.91 12.64
CA TRP A 272 11.88 -3.03 12.47
C TRP A 272 11.18 -1.74 12.92
N VAL A 273 11.52 -1.24 14.10
CA VAL A 273 10.96 -0.01 14.68
C VAL A 273 11.25 1.21 13.80
N ASN A 274 12.47 1.33 13.29
CA ASN A 274 12.85 2.40 12.36
C ASN A 274 12.05 2.37 11.06
N ASN A 275 11.50 1.22 10.68
CA ASN A 275 10.73 1.06 9.46
C ASN A 275 9.21 0.99 9.71
N LEU A 276 8.74 0.95 10.96
CA LEU A 276 7.31 0.89 11.29
C LEU A 276 6.51 2.02 10.65
N GLY A 277 7.10 3.22 10.57
CA GLY A 277 6.47 4.37 9.93
C GLY A 277 6.13 4.18 8.45
N PHE A 278 6.74 3.20 7.77
CA PHE A 278 6.44 2.86 6.37
C PHE A 278 5.40 1.76 6.20
N PHE A 279 4.98 1.13 7.29
CA PHE A 279 4.01 0.03 7.29
C PHE A 279 2.69 0.48 7.93
N GLY A 280 1.60 -0.20 7.57
CA GLY A 280 0.26 0.05 8.12
C GLY A 280 -0.64 0.91 7.24
N LEU A 281 -1.93 0.95 7.58
CA LEU A 281 -3.00 1.53 6.74
C LEU A 281 -3.00 3.07 6.70
N GLY A 282 -2.37 3.74 7.67
CA GLY A 282 -2.37 5.20 7.81
C GLY A 282 -1.02 5.87 7.61
N THR A 283 -0.05 5.21 6.97
CA THR A 283 1.28 5.80 6.76
C THR A 283 1.22 6.95 5.74
N ALA A 284 1.92 8.05 6.05
CA ALA A 284 2.04 9.19 5.15
C ALA A 284 3.05 8.95 4.00
N THR A 285 3.97 8.01 4.16
CA THR A 285 5.02 7.71 3.17
C THR A 285 5.10 6.20 2.89
N PRO A 286 4.02 5.57 2.41
CA PRO A 286 4.01 4.13 2.15
C PRO A 286 4.96 3.75 1.03
N PHE A 287 5.48 2.53 1.09
CA PHE A 287 6.08 1.91 -0.09
C PHE A 287 5.01 1.53 -1.11
N PHE A 288 5.31 1.80 -2.38
CA PHE A 288 4.38 1.57 -3.47
C PHE A 288 3.95 0.11 -3.56
N GLY A 289 4.90 -0.82 -3.57
CA GLY A 289 4.60 -2.26 -3.68
C GLY A 289 3.69 -2.79 -2.57
N THR A 290 3.88 -2.30 -1.33
CA THR A 290 2.97 -2.61 -0.21
C THR A 290 1.56 -2.10 -0.46
N GLN A 291 1.43 -0.88 -0.96
CA GLN A 291 0.11 -0.31 -1.26
C GLN A 291 -0.58 -0.99 -2.44
N LEU A 292 0.17 -1.53 -3.40
CA LEU A 292 -0.44 -2.27 -4.52
C LEU A 292 -1.23 -3.49 -4.02
N VAL A 293 -0.71 -4.20 -3.02
CA VAL A 293 -1.43 -5.32 -2.40
C VAL A 293 -2.71 -4.84 -1.72
N LEU A 294 -2.62 -3.74 -0.96
CA LEU A 294 -3.75 -3.19 -0.23
C LEU A 294 -4.84 -2.69 -1.18
N LEU A 295 -4.46 -1.96 -2.25
CA LEU A 295 -5.37 -1.54 -3.31
C LEU A 295 -6.02 -2.75 -4.01
N SER A 296 -5.25 -3.79 -4.35
CA SER A 296 -5.79 -4.99 -5.01
C SER A 296 -6.80 -5.74 -4.14
N ARG A 297 -6.53 -5.86 -2.83
CA ARG A 297 -7.48 -6.45 -1.87
C ARG A 297 -8.73 -5.58 -1.78
N GLN A 298 -8.58 -4.28 -1.66
CA GLN A 298 -9.70 -3.34 -1.55
C GLN A 298 -10.58 -3.32 -2.82
N LEU A 299 -9.97 -3.39 -4.00
CA LEU A 299 -10.71 -3.52 -5.28
C LEU A 299 -11.55 -4.80 -5.33
N SER A 300 -11.07 -5.89 -4.73
CA SER A 300 -11.84 -7.14 -4.63
C SER A 300 -13.04 -6.97 -3.70
N VAL A 301 -12.86 -6.30 -2.56
CA VAL A 301 -13.94 -5.97 -1.61
C VAL A 301 -14.98 -5.06 -2.26
N VAL A 302 -14.56 -4.02 -2.99
CA VAL A 302 -15.47 -3.13 -3.74
C VAL A 302 -16.30 -3.92 -4.77
N SER A 303 -15.69 -4.85 -5.51
CA SER A 303 -16.42 -5.71 -6.44
C SER A 303 -17.48 -6.57 -5.74
N GLU A 304 -17.14 -7.16 -4.59
CA GLU A 304 -18.08 -7.96 -3.79
C GLU A 304 -19.23 -7.10 -3.25
N SER A 305 -18.92 -5.89 -2.77
CA SER A 305 -19.92 -4.94 -2.27
C SER A 305 -20.89 -4.47 -3.36
N VAL A 306 -20.45 -4.34 -4.62
CA VAL A 306 -21.37 -4.06 -5.74
C VAL A 306 -22.38 -5.19 -5.94
N ASP A 307 -21.92 -6.45 -5.87
CA ASP A 307 -22.81 -7.61 -5.97
C ASP A 307 -23.78 -7.70 -4.78
N GLU A 308 -23.35 -7.32 -3.58
CA GLU A 308 -24.21 -7.20 -2.40
C GLU A 308 -25.29 -6.13 -2.57
N VAL A 309 -24.96 -4.97 -3.13
CA VAL A 309 -25.95 -3.93 -3.46
C VAL A 309 -26.97 -4.45 -4.46
N ARG A 310 -26.55 -5.13 -5.52
CA ARG A 310 -27.45 -5.74 -6.52
C ARG A 310 -28.37 -6.78 -5.88
N PHE A 311 -27.82 -7.66 -5.05
CA PHE A 311 -28.60 -8.66 -4.33
C PHE A 311 -29.62 -8.03 -3.38
N THR A 312 -29.22 -6.99 -2.66
CA THR A 312 -30.09 -6.26 -1.74
C THR A 312 -31.22 -5.54 -2.49
N LEU A 313 -30.94 -4.99 -3.67
CA LEU A 313 -31.96 -4.42 -4.56
C LEU A 313 -32.92 -5.50 -5.08
N ASP A 314 -32.41 -6.64 -5.53
CA ASP A 314 -33.25 -7.76 -5.99
C ASP A 314 -34.21 -8.22 -4.89
N SER A 315 -33.75 -8.26 -3.64
CA SER A 315 -34.59 -8.67 -2.51
C SER A 315 -35.77 -7.71 -2.26
N VAL A 316 -35.65 -6.41 -2.61
CA VAL A 316 -36.75 -5.40 -2.49
C VAL A 316 -37.58 -5.32 -3.78
N PHE A 317 -37.50 -6.34 -4.63
CA PHE A 317 -38.12 -6.41 -5.94
C PHE A 317 -37.59 -5.36 -6.94
N LEU A 318 -36.46 -4.71 -6.66
CA LEU A 318 -35.77 -3.83 -7.61
C LEU A 318 -34.83 -4.65 -8.49
N GLY A 319 -35.41 -5.41 -9.41
CA GLY A 319 -34.69 -6.32 -10.30
C GLY A 319 -33.83 -5.60 -11.37
N PRO A 320 -33.07 -6.36 -12.18
CA PRO A 320 -32.14 -5.80 -13.17
C PRO A 320 -32.78 -4.80 -14.15
N ALA A 321 -33.96 -5.10 -14.69
CA ALA A 321 -34.65 -4.23 -15.65
C ALA A 321 -35.11 -2.90 -15.00
N GLU A 322 -35.56 -2.95 -13.73
CA GLU A 322 -35.94 -1.75 -13.00
C GLU A 322 -34.72 -0.87 -12.73
N ARG A 323 -33.61 -1.46 -12.28
CA ARG A 323 -32.35 -0.73 -12.05
C ARG A 323 -31.79 -0.03 -13.30
N GLN A 324 -31.96 -0.64 -14.47
CA GLN A 324 -31.55 -0.05 -15.76
C GLN A 324 -32.35 1.20 -16.15
N THR A 325 -33.56 1.36 -15.62
CA THR A 325 -34.43 2.53 -15.90
C THR A 325 -34.49 3.52 -14.76
N MET A 326 -33.98 3.13 -13.59
CA MET A 326 -34.01 3.94 -12.38
C MET A 326 -32.90 4.99 -12.41
N GLN A 327 -33.29 6.24 -12.67
CA GLN A 327 -32.37 7.36 -12.74
C GLN A 327 -32.14 7.97 -11.35
N VAL A 328 -30.86 8.15 -10.99
CA VAL A 328 -30.41 8.85 -9.79
C VAL A 328 -29.94 10.24 -10.19
N SER A 329 -30.58 11.28 -9.65
CA SER A 329 -30.08 12.66 -9.76
C SER A 329 -29.34 13.07 -8.49
N PHE A 330 -28.16 13.65 -8.66
CA PHE A 330 -27.25 14.01 -7.57
C PHE A 330 -27.48 15.46 -7.10
N LYS A 331 -27.15 15.76 -5.83
CA LYS A 331 -27.22 17.12 -5.26
C LYS A 331 -26.04 17.98 -5.72
N THR A 332 -24.86 17.37 -5.79
CA THR A 332 -23.67 17.93 -6.42
C THR A 332 -23.91 17.94 -7.92
N GLY A 333 -23.44 18.96 -8.66
CA GLY A 333 -23.73 19.17 -10.09
C GLY A 333 -23.28 18.07 -11.08
N ASP A 334 -23.11 16.85 -10.61
CA ASP A 334 -22.93 15.63 -11.40
C ASP A 334 -24.18 15.35 -12.23
N PRO A 335 -24.00 14.88 -13.49
CA PRO A 335 -25.12 14.51 -14.35
C PRO A 335 -25.86 13.32 -13.74
N ALA A 336 -27.18 13.30 -13.90
CA ALA A 336 -27.98 12.17 -13.48
C ALA A 336 -27.59 10.90 -14.25
N LEU A 337 -27.59 9.75 -13.57
CA LEU A 337 -27.11 8.46 -14.08
C LEU A 337 -28.09 7.35 -13.70
N PHE A 338 -28.24 6.31 -14.54
CA PHE A 338 -29.02 5.15 -14.15
C PHE A 338 -28.29 4.35 -13.06
N LEU A 339 -29.03 3.76 -12.12
CA LEU A 339 -28.41 3.03 -11.01
C LEU A 339 -27.56 1.87 -11.51
N GLU A 340 -28.05 1.09 -12.47
CA GLU A 340 -27.27 -0.03 -13.01
C GLU A 340 -25.99 0.45 -13.73
N ASP A 341 -26.02 1.61 -14.40
CA ASP A 341 -24.83 2.16 -15.04
C ASP A 341 -23.77 2.57 -14.01
N LEU A 342 -24.19 3.13 -12.86
CA LEU A 342 -23.29 3.42 -11.75
C LEU A 342 -22.65 2.14 -11.21
N LEU A 343 -23.45 1.12 -10.92
CA LEU A 343 -22.98 -0.16 -10.37
C LEU A 343 -22.07 -0.90 -11.36
N ALA A 344 -22.42 -0.90 -12.64
CA ALA A 344 -21.60 -1.47 -13.70
C ALA A 344 -20.26 -0.75 -13.86
N TRP A 345 -20.25 0.58 -13.75
CA TRP A 345 -19.02 1.36 -13.80
C TRP A 345 -18.10 1.04 -12.62
N ILE A 346 -18.65 0.97 -11.40
CA ILE A 346 -17.86 0.59 -10.21
C ILE A 346 -17.32 -0.83 -10.37
N GLN A 347 -18.13 -1.76 -10.87
CA GLN A 347 -17.68 -3.13 -11.14
C GLN A 347 -16.52 -3.17 -12.13
N SER A 348 -16.64 -2.51 -13.28
CA SER A 348 -15.59 -2.45 -14.32
C SER A 348 -14.30 -1.83 -13.77
N PHE A 349 -14.43 -0.73 -13.02
CA PHE A 349 -13.31 -0.09 -12.37
C PHE A 349 -12.61 -1.01 -11.37
N ALA A 350 -13.39 -1.70 -10.52
CA ALA A 350 -12.86 -2.58 -9.50
C ALA A 350 -12.19 -3.83 -10.07
N SER A 351 -12.76 -4.45 -11.11
CA SER A 351 -12.26 -5.72 -11.64
C SER A 351 -11.26 -5.61 -12.79
N GLU A 352 -11.24 -4.50 -13.54
CA GLU A 352 -10.47 -4.41 -14.79
C GLU A 352 -9.67 -3.10 -14.91
N GLU A 353 -10.33 -1.95 -14.90
CA GLU A 353 -9.68 -0.67 -15.22
C GLU A 353 -8.72 -0.24 -14.11
N GLY A 354 -9.16 -0.29 -12.86
CA GLY A 354 -8.36 0.06 -11.69
C GLY A 354 -7.07 -0.74 -11.60
N PRO A 355 -7.12 -2.08 -11.63
CA PRO A 355 -5.92 -2.92 -11.68
C PRO A 355 -4.94 -2.55 -12.81
N ARG A 356 -5.44 -2.32 -14.04
CA ARG A 356 -4.61 -1.93 -15.18
C ARG A 356 -3.96 -0.55 -15.00
N LEU A 357 -4.72 0.43 -14.52
CA LEU A 357 -4.21 1.78 -14.26
C LEU A 357 -3.06 1.76 -13.24
N ILE A 358 -3.16 0.88 -12.25
CA ILE A 358 -2.11 0.66 -11.26
C ILE A 358 -0.88 -0.02 -11.89
N GLN A 359 -1.08 -1.09 -12.66
CA GLN A 359 -0.01 -1.88 -13.28
C GLN A 359 0.77 -1.09 -14.34
N ASP A 360 0.06 -0.45 -15.26
CA ASP A 360 0.66 0.21 -16.42
C ASP A 360 1.14 1.63 -16.08
N GLY A 361 0.40 2.33 -15.21
CA GLY A 361 0.64 3.74 -14.88
C GLY A 361 1.56 3.96 -13.68
N GLY A 362 1.81 2.94 -12.86
CA GLY A 362 2.60 3.07 -11.64
C GLY A 362 2.05 4.16 -10.71
N LYS A 363 2.94 4.81 -9.93
CA LYS A 363 2.53 5.91 -9.03
C LYS A 363 1.86 7.06 -9.78
N PHE A 364 2.33 7.38 -10.99
CA PHE A 364 1.79 8.46 -11.80
C PHE A 364 0.34 8.18 -12.22
N GLY A 365 0.06 6.96 -12.70
CA GLY A 365 -1.29 6.53 -13.05
C GLY A 365 -2.22 6.45 -11.84
N VAL A 366 -1.68 6.07 -10.67
CA VAL A 366 -2.45 6.08 -9.43
C VAL A 366 -2.89 7.49 -9.05
N GLU A 367 -1.95 8.44 -9.01
CA GLU A 367 -2.25 9.83 -8.63
C GLU A 367 -3.16 10.54 -9.64
N ASN A 368 -2.86 10.42 -10.94
CA ASN A 368 -3.45 11.27 -11.97
C ASN A 368 -4.70 10.67 -12.62
N THR A 369 -4.92 9.36 -12.50
CA THR A 369 -6.04 8.69 -13.17
C THR A 369 -6.88 7.86 -12.21
N PHE A 370 -6.25 6.93 -11.47
CA PHE A 370 -6.98 6.03 -10.58
C PHE A 370 -7.69 6.78 -9.44
N LEU A 371 -6.97 7.64 -8.72
CA LEU A 371 -7.49 8.36 -7.56
C LEU A 371 -8.67 9.30 -7.93
N PRO A 372 -8.60 10.12 -9.00
CA PRO A 372 -9.75 10.91 -9.44
C PRO A 372 -11.00 10.07 -9.77
N VAL A 373 -10.83 8.91 -10.43
CA VAL A 373 -11.95 8.02 -10.74
C VAL A 373 -12.55 7.43 -9.45
N ALA A 374 -11.72 6.92 -8.54
CA ALA A 374 -12.20 6.40 -7.25
C ALA A 374 -12.93 7.47 -6.42
N GLN A 375 -12.42 8.71 -6.40
CA GLN A 375 -13.08 9.85 -5.74
C GLN A 375 -14.43 10.20 -6.37
N GLN A 376 -14.52 10.15 -7.71
CA GLN A 376 -15.78 10.36 -8.42
C GLN A 376 -16.78 9.27 -8.08
N LEU A 377 -16.39 8.00 -8.13
CA LEU A 377 -17.27 6.87 -7.80
C LEU A 377 -17.76 6.95 -6.35
N ASN A 378 -16.88 7.22 -5.38
CA ASN A 378 -17.26 7.41 -3.98
C ASN A 378 -18.32 8.51 -3.82
N ARG A 379 -18.10 9.66 -4.46
CA ARG A 379 -19.04 10.79 -4.45
C ARG A 379 -20.39 10.43 -5.09
N LEU A 380 -20.39 9.69 -6.20
CA LEU A 380 -21.61 9.25 -6.88
C LEU A 380 -22.41 8.26 -6.01
N VAL A 381 -21.76 7.31 -5.34
CA VAL A 381 -22.42 6.39 -4.41
C VAL A 381 -23.01 7.14 -3.21
N GLY A 382 -22.24 8.06 -2.62
CA GLY A 382 -22.75 8.93 -1.55
C GLY A 382 -23.95 9.77 -2.00
N GLY A 383 -23.93 10.28 -3.23
CA GLY A 383 -25.05 11.00 -3.83
C GLY A 383 -26.23 10.10 -4.22
N ALA A 384 -26.02 8.81 -4.48
CA ALA A 384 -27.09 7.84 -4.70
C ALA A 384 -27.80 7.46 -3.39
N ARG A 385 -27.05 7.39 -2.29
CA ARG A 385 -27.61 7.23 -0.93
C ARG A 385 -28.42 8.46 -0.50
N ASP A 386 -27.90 9.66 -0.75
CA ASP A 386 -28.59 10.92 -0.43
C ASP A 386 -28.96 11.71 -1.70
N PRO A 387 -29.96 11.22 -2.48
CA PRO A 387 -30.34 11.79 -3.76
C PRO A 387 -30.89 13.21 -3.63
N ASN A 388 -30.88 13.95 -4.73
CA ASN A 388 -31.60 15.22 -4.81
C ASN A 388 -33.07 15.00 -4.41
N PRO A 389 -33.64 15.80 -3.47
CA PRO A 389 -35.04 15.66 -3.06
C PRO A 389 -36.05 15.84 -4.20
N ALA A 390 -35.63 16.42 -5.33
CA ALA A 390 -36.41 16.44 -6.57
C ALA A 390 -36.53 15.05 -7.25
N ASN A 391 -35.82 14.02 -6.79
CA ASN A 391 -35.96 12.62 -7.20
C ASN A 391 -37.25 12.00 -6.63
N ALA A 392 -38.40 12.61 -6.91
CA ALA A 392 -39.72 12.09 -6.53
C ALA A 392 -40.10 10.76 -7.23
N VAL A 393 -39.15 10.13 -7.93
CA VAL A 393 -39.35 9.00 -8.86
C VAL A 393 -38.65 7.72 -8.38
N LEU A 394 -37.82 7.77 -7.32
CA LEU A 394 -37.19 6.55 -6.81
C LEU A 394 -38.24 5.67 -6.09
N PRO A 395 -38.30 4.35 -6.39
CA PRO A 395 -39.28 3.46 -5.77
C PRO A 395 -39.07 3.31 -4.26
N ARG A 396 -40.13 2.98 -3.53
CA ARG A 396 -40.07 2.77 -2.06
C ARG A 396 -39.02 1.74 -1.64
N GLY A 397 -38.79 0.70 -2.45
CA GLY A 397 -37.77 -0.31 -2.21
C GLY A 397 -36.36 0.27 -2.06
N PHE A 398 -36.06 1.33 -2.81
CA PHE A 398 -34.75 1.99 -2.79
C PHE A 398 -34.48 2.71 -1.46
N HIS A 399 -35.54 3.21 -0.81
CA HIS A 399 -35.47 3.92 0.46
C HIS A 399 -35.48 2.98 1.68
N THR A 400 -35.48 1.66 1.48
CA THR A 400 -35.41 0.72 2.60
C THR A 400 -34.06 0.81 3.29
N VAL A 401 -34.05 0.60 4.61
CA VAL A 401 -32.84 0.67 5.44
C VAL A 401 -31.73 -0.24 4.90
N ARG A 402 -32.09 -1.47 4.47
CA ARG A 402 -31.11 -2.42 3.93
C ARG A 402 -30.44 -1.95 2.64
N VAL A 403 -31.19 -1.35 1.70
CA VAL A 403 -30.60 -0.80 0.46
C VAL A 403 -29.71 0.39 0.79
N GLN A 404 -30.18 1.27 1.69
CA GLN A 404 -29.41 2.43 2.12
C GLN A 404 -28.12 2.04 2.84
N ARG A 405 -28.15 0.95 3.62
CA ARG A 405 -26.98 0.39 4.29
C ARG A 405 -25.99 -0.25 3.31
N ALA A 406 -26.46 -1.05 2.36
CA ALA A 406 -25.59 -1.63 1.33
C ALA A 406 -24.90 -0.53 0.49
N LEU A 407 -25.61 0.56 0.17
CA LEU A 407 -25.01 1.71 -0.51
C LEU A 407 -24.02 2.48 0.39
N GLU A 408 -24.28 2.58 1.70
CA GLU A 408 -23.34 3.15 2.66
C GLU A 408 -22.06 2.33 2.75
N GLU A 409 -22.18 1.01 2.88
CA GLU A 409 -21.05 0.07 2.92
C GLU A 409 -20.22 0.18 1.63
N LEU A 410 -20.85 0.17 0.43
CA LEU A 410 -20.14 0.40 -0.83
C LEU A 410 -19.41 1.75 -0.88
N GLY A 411 -20.04 2.81 -0.35
CA GLY A 411 -19.43 4.13 -0.25
C GLY A 411 -18.21 4.13 0.68
N ASP A 412 -18.29 3.44 1.81
CA ASP A 412 -17.19 3.28 2.75
C ASP A 412 -16.03 2.47 2.15
N GLU A 413 -16.32 1.40 1.39
CA GLU A 413 -15.28 0.62 0.70
C GLU A 413 -14.57 1.43 -0.41
N LEU A 414 -15.30 2.26 -1.15
CA LEU A 414 -14.71 3.19 -2.11
C LEU A 414 -13.91 4.31 -1.44
N LYS A 415 -14.35 4.76 -0.26
CA LYS A 415 -13.62 5.74 0.54
C LYS A 415 -12.31 5.16 1.06
N GLU A 416 -12.30 3.91 1.50
CA GLU A 416 -11.06 3.25 1.91
C GLU A 416 -10.10 3.07 0.74
N LEU A 417 -10.62 2.75 -0.45
CA LEU A 417 -9.82 2.73 -1.68
C LEU A 417 -9.16 4.10 -1.97
N VAL A 418 -9.90 5.20 -1.78
CA VAL A 418 -9.37 6.57 -1.89
C VAL A 418 -8.30 6.84 -0.82
N ASN A 419 -8.52 6.42 0.43
CA ASN A 419 -7.55 6.61 1.52
C ASN A 419 -6.21 5.91 1.21
N LEU A 420 -6.27 4.67 0.72
CA LEU A 420 -5.10 3.89 0.33
C LEU A 420 -4.34 4.49 -0.86
N ALA A 421 -5.06 5.07 -1.83
CA ALA A 421 -4.47 5.66 -3.03
C ALA A 421 -3.90 7.07 -2.80
N THR A 422 -4.49 7.86 -1.91
CA THR A 422 -4.09 9.26 -1.64
C THR A 422 -2.60 9.48 -1.33
N PRO A 423 -1.92 8.66 -0.51
CA PRO A 423 -0.50 8.85 -0.22
C PRO A 423 0.43 8.39 -1.35
N ILE A 424 -0.09 7.77 -2.41
CA ILE A 424 0.68 7.30 -3.56
C ILE A 424 0.82 8.44 -4.56
N GLN A 425 1.78 9.33 -4.29
CA GLN A 425 2.06 10.48 -5.14
C GLN A 425 3.37 10.29 -5.91
N HIS A 426 3.41 10.82 -7.13
CA HIS A 426 4.58 10.87 -7.98
C HIS A 426 4.95 12.32 -8.29
N ILE A 427 5.93 12.84 -7.56
CA ILE A 427 6.58 14.09 -7.96
C ILE A 427 7.43 13.76 -9.19
N VAL A 428 7.01 14.21 -10.36
CA VAL A 428 7.90 14.28 -11.54
C VAL A 428 8.92 15.36 -11.24
N THR A 429 9.96 15.02 -10.49
CA THR A 429 11.19 15.82 -10.51
C THR A 429 11.76 15.67 -11.92
N PRO A 430 11.99 16.76 -12.67
CA PRO A 430 12.74 16.66 -13.91
C PRO A 430 14.03 15.89 -13.60
N GLU A 431 14.34 14.92 -14.45
CA GLU A 431 15.49 14.05 -14.30
C GLU A 431 16.72 14.90 -13.93
N PRO A 432 17.40 14.66 -12.81
CA PRO A 432 18.68 15.31 -12.59
C PRO A 432 19.57 14.84 -13.74
N ASP A 433 20.04 15.78 -14.56
CA ASP A 433 20.90 15.55 -15.73
C ASP A 433 22.27 14.98 -15.27
N PHE A 434 22.26 13.71 -14.85
CA PHE A 434 23.45 12.92 -14.57
C PHE A 434 24.06 12.51 -15.91
N GLY A 435 24.92 13.36 -16.47
CA GLY A 435 25.79 12.87 -17.54
C GLY A 435 26.39 13.86 -18.53
N LEU A 436 26.21 15.17 -18.39
CA LEU A 436 27.13 16.10 -19.04
C LEU A 436 28.17 16.57 -18.00
N PRO A 437 29.49 16.42 -18.26
CA PRO A 437 30.50 16.97 -17.36
C PRO A 437 30.20 18.46 -17.20
N PHE A 438 30.37 18.99 -16.00
CA PHE A 438 30.18 20.42 -15.77
C PHE A 438 31.02 21.22 -16.77
N ALA A 439 30.34 21.87 -17.70
CA ALA A 439 30.95 22.43 -18.89
C ALA A 439 30.13 23.61 -19.42
N VAL A 440 30.82 24.58 -20.00
CA VAL A 440 30.21 25.63 -20.83
C VAL A 440 30.53 25.26 -22.28
N THR A 441 29.50 24.97 -23.08
CA THR A 441 29.66 24.44 -24.44
C THR A 441 29.48 25.49 -25.52
N SER A 442 28.60 26.49 -25.32
CA SER A 442 28.44 27.60 -26.25
C SER A 442 27.83 28.84 -25.63
N VAL A 443 28.00 29.99 -26.30
CA VAL A 443 27.26 31.22 -26.03
C VAL A 443 26.53 31.61 -27.32
N ASP A 444 25.24 31.92 -27.21
CA ASP A 444 24.38 32.26 -28.34
C ASP A 444 23.66 33.60 -28.09
N PRO A 445 23.90 34.64 -28.92
CA PRO A 445 24.85 34.63 -30.03
C PRO A 445 26.30 34.57 -29.53
N GLY A 446 27.18 33.89 -30.28
CA GLY A 446 28.61 33.75 -29.94
C GLY A 446 29.48 34.92 -30.39
N SER A 447 28.89 35.89 -31.09
CA SER A 447 29.59 37.11 -31.52
C SER A 447 28.62 38.26 -31.81
N VAL A 448 29.12 39.49 -31.71
CA VAL A 448 28.38 40.70 -32.10
C VAL A 448 29.32 41.77 -32.65
N SER A 449 28.86 42.54 -33.64
CA SER A 449 29.53 43.76 -34.10
C SER A 449 29.06 44.94 -33.27
N LEU A 450 30.00 45.76 -32.78
CA LEU A 450 29.66 46.97 -32.02
C LEU A 450 28.86 47.96 -32.86
N GLY A 451 29.06 47.97 -34.18
CA GLY A 451 28.28 48.78 -35.13
C GLY A 451 26.85 48.32 -35.35
N SER A 452 26.50 47.06 -35.04
CA SER A 452 25.14 46.54 -35.19
C SER A 452 24.24 46.80 -33.97
N LEU A 453 24.80 47.32 -32.87
CA LEU A 453 24.05 47.63 -31.65
C LEU A 453 23.52 49.08 -31.66
N PRO A 454 22.36 49.36 -31.05
CA PRO A 454 21.84 50.72 -30.93
C PRO A 454 22.82 51.67 -30.25
N ALA A 455 23.00 52.88 -30.81
CA ALA A 455 23.98 53.87 -30.31
C ALA A 455 23.79 54.24 -28.83
N ASN A 456 22.55 54.20 -28.33
CA ASN A 456 22.19 54.59 -26.96
C ASN A 456 22.21 53.42 -25.96
N LYS A 457 22.44 52.18 -26.42
CA LYS A 457 22.43 50.98 -25.58
C LYS A 457 23.18 49.82 -26.24
N LYS A 458 24.45 49.62 -25.85
CA LYS A 458 25.29 48.52 -26.34
C LYS A 458 25.14 47.25 -25.50
N THR A 459 23.89 46.82 -25.26
CA THR A 459 23.62 45.59 -24.51
C THR A 459 23.15 44.46 -25.41
N ILE A 460 23.51 43.22 -25.08
CA ILE A 460 23.04 42.03 -25.79
C ILE A 460 22.69 40.91 -24.81
N ASP A 461 21.55 40.27 -25.03
CA ASP A 461 21.16 39.06 -24.30
C ASP A 461 21.87 37.85 -24.90
N VAL A 462 22.56 37.10 -24.04
CA VAL A 462 23.28 35.89 -24.41
C VAL A 462 22.72 34.68 -23.66
N ARG A 463 22.60 33.56 -24.37
CA ARG A 463 22.26 32.24 -23.85
C ARG A 463 23.54 31.45 -23.71
N ILE A 464 23.93 31.14 -22.48
CA ILE A 464 25.11 30.35 -22.16
C ILE A 464 24.64 28.91 -21.99
N ARG A 465 25.05 28.03 -22.90
CA ARG A 465 24.67 26.62 -22.92
C ARG A 465 25.81 25.77 -22.36
N GLY A 466 25.44 24.68 -21.71
CA GLY A 466 26.39 23.81 -21.02
C GLY A 466 25.71 22.59 -20.43
N GLY A 467 26.35 22.00 -19.43
CA GLY A 467 25.79 20.93 -18.61
C GLY A 467 26.26 21.08 -17.17
N GLY A 468 25.47 20.56 -16.22
CA GLY A 468 25.81 20.54 -14.80
C GLY A 468 25.74 21.90 -14.07
N PHE A 469 25.00 22.88 -14.58
CA PHE A 469 24.78 24.15 -13.87
C PHE A 469 23.92 23.93 -12.62
N GLN A 470 24.32 24.53 -11.49
CA GLN A 470 23.54 24.52 -10.26
C GLN A 470 22.74 25.82 -10.11
N ALA A 471 21.66 25.78 -9.33
CA ALA A 471 20.93 26.98 -8.95
C ALA A 471 21.88 27.98 -8.28
N THR A 472 21.76 29.27 -8.64
CA THR A 472 22.63 30.37 -8.18
C THR A 472 24.12 30.27 -8.56
N PRO A 473 24.46 30.05 -9.85
CA PRO A 473 25.87 30.05 -10.27
C PRO A 473 26.42 31.48 -10.36
N THR A 474 27.75 31.62 -10.39
CA THR A 474 28.42 32.89 -10.70
C THR A 474 28.97 32.86 -12.13
N LEU A 475 28.93 34.02 -12.80
CA LEU A 475 29.45 34.22 -14.16
C LEU A 475 30.65 35.16 -14.10
N THR A 476 31.73 34.78 -14.75
CA THR A 476 32.91 35.63 -14.94
C THR A 476 33.24 35.71 -16.43
N ILE A 477 33.44 36.92 -16.94
CA ILE A 477 33.82 37.17 -18.34
C ILE A 477 35.16 37.87 -18.37
N THR A 478 36.08 37.38 -19.20
CA THR A 478 37.46 37.90 -19.28
C THR A 478 37.82 38.23 -20.73
N PRO A 479 38.31 39.44 -21.06
CA PRO A 479 38.45 40.62 -20.20
C PRO A 479 37.13 41.10 -19.57
N SER A 480 37.22 41.70 -18.39
CA SER A 480 36.05 42.08 -17.58
C SER A 480 35.13 43.04 -18.32
N ILE A 481 33.85 42.67 -18.40
CA ILE A 481 32.76 43.53 -18.86
C ILE A 481 31.64 43.54 -17.83
N SER A 482 30.82 44.59 -17.85
CA SER A 482 29.62 44.64 -17.01
C SER A 482 28.54 43.74 -17.61
N PHE A 483 27.75 43.08 -16.77
CA PHE A 483 26.61 42.27 -17.20
C PHE A 483 25.52 42.24 -16.12
N ARG A 484 24.31 41.83 -16.51
CA ARG A 484 23.22 41.48 -15.59
C ARG A 484 22.96 39.98 -15.69
N GLY A 485 22.82 39.31 -14.56
CA GLY A 485 22.73 37.85 -14.46
C GLY A 485 23.93 37.25 -13.71
N PRO A 486 24.21 35.94 -13.86
CA PRO A 486 23.49 34.98 -14.71
C PRO A 486 22.14 34.60 -14.10
N TYR A 487 21.12 34.48 -14.95
CA TYR A 487 19.83 33.92 -14.56
C TYR A 487 19.82 32.43 -14.90
N PHE A 488 19.71 31.59 -13.87
CA PHE A 488 19.55 30.14 -14.01
C PHE A 488 18.18 29.82 -14.63
N ARG A 489 18.16 29.05 -15.72
CA ARG A 489 16.93 28.58 -16.37
C ARG A 489 16.78 27.06 -16.30
N SER A 490 17.89 26.35 -16.46
CA SER A 490 18.03 24.91 -16.26
C SER A 490 19.51 24.59 -15.99
N ASP A 491 19.80 23.32 -15.65
CA ASP A 491 21.15 22.74 -15.56
C ASP A 491 22.03 22.89 -16.81
N SER A 492 21.44 23.27 -17.93
CA SER A 492 22.07 23.35 -19.25
C SER A 492 21.95 24.75 -19.88
N LEU A 493 21.29 25.69 -19.21
CA LEU A 493 21.03 27.04 -19.74
C LEU A 493 21.09 28.13 -18.66
N LEU A 494 21.98 29.09 -18.90
CA LEU A 494 21.99 30.40 -18.24
C LEU A 494 21.67 31.50 -19.24
N VAL A 495 21.07 32.58 -18.75
CA VAL A 495 20.86 33.81 -19.53
C VAL A 495 21.56 34.96 -18.85
N ALA A 496 22.29 35.77 -19.61
CA ALA A 496 22.90 37.01 -19.12
C ALA A 496 22.72 38.12 -20.15
N THR A 497 22.69 39.37 -19.68
CA THR A 497 22.71 40.55 -20.54
C THR A 497 24.08 41.19 -20.43
N LEU A 498 24.87 41.13 -21.49
CA LEU A 498 26.19 41.75 -21.54
C LEU A 498 26.05 43.23 -21.83
N ASP A 499 26.83 44.08 -21.14
CA ASP A 499 26.98 45.49 -21.45
C ASP A 499 28.35 45.73 -22.09
N LEU A 500 28.33 46.03 -23.38
CA LEU A 500 29.51 46.23 -24.22
C LEU A 500 29.86 47.72 -24.37
N SER A 501 29.31 48.59 -23.51
CA SER A 501 29.62 50.01 -23.46
C SER A 501 31.06 50.22 -23.00
N GLY A 502 31.99 50.26 -23.96
CA GLY A 502 33.44 50.38 -23.71
C GLY A 502 34.23 49.09 -23.92
N ALA A 503 33.59 48.00 -24.35
CA ALA A 503 34.30 46.79 -24.74
C ALA A 503 35.16 47.05 -26.00
N SER A 504 36.42 46.62 -25.97
CA SER A 504 37.28 46.61 -27.17
C SER A 504 36.99 45.38 -28.03
N PRO A 505 37.14 45.45 -29.36
CA PRO A 505 37.06 44.27 -30.21
C PRO A 505 38.03 43.18 -29.75
N GLY A 506 37.57 41.94 -29.67
CA GLY A 506 38.34 40.84 -29.12
C GLY A 506 37.50 39.63 -28.71
N ARG A 507 38.19 38.56 -28.32
CA ARG A 507 37.57 37.33 -27.78
C ARG A 507 37.42 37.46 -26.27
N LEU A 508 36.26 37.09 -25.76
CA LEU A 508 35.92 37.02 -24.35
C LEU A 508 35.79 35.55 -23.92
N ASP A 509 36.50 35.19 -22.87
CA ASP A 509 36.34 33.91 -22.19
C ASP A 509 35.13 33.96 -21.27
N VAL A 510 34.34 32.88 -21.23
CA VAL A 510 33.14 32.78 -20.43
C VAL A 510 33.32 31.66 -19.41
N THR A 511 33.33 32.00 -18.12
CA THR A 511 33.53 31.05 -17.02
C THR A 511 32.31 31.03 -16.12
N VAL A 512 31.77 29.84 -15.86
CA VAL A 512 30.68 29.61 -14.91
C VAL A 512 31.24 28.88 -13.69
N THR A 513 30.86 29.31 -12.49
CA THR A 513 31.22 28.62 -11.24
C THR A 513 29.97 28.27 -10.45
N ASN A 514 29.85 27.01 -10.08
CA ASN A 514 28.74 26.49 -9.29
C ASN A 514 28.92 26.81 -7.79
N ARG A 515 27.86 26.59 -7.01
CA ARG A 515 27.87 26.82 -5.55
C ARG A 515 28.86 25.93 -4.82
N ASP A 516 29.09 24.72 -5.33
CA ASP A 516 30.08 23.78 -4.81
C ASP A 516 31.55 24.16 -5.10
N GLY A 517 31.77 25.26 -5.84
CA GLY A 517 33.10 25.77 -6.18
C GLY A 517 33.70 25.17 -7.44
N THR A 518 33.01 24.27 -8.15
CA THR A 518 33.47 23.79 -9.45
C THR A 518 33.37 24.91 -10.50
N SER A 519 34.39 25.06 -11.36
CA SER A 519 34.43 26.07 -12.44
C SER A 519 34.62 25.44 -13.84
N ALA A 520 33.86 25.92 -14.83
CA ALA A 520 33.95 25.52 -16.23
C ALA A 520 34.14 26.75 -17.11
N LYS A 521 35.07 26.66 -18.06
CA LYS A 521 35.49 27.79 -18.91
C LYS A 521 35.35 27.45 -20.39
N LEU A 522 34.69 28.33 -21.14
CA LEU A 522 34.71 28.36 -22.59
C LEU A 522 35.64 29.49 -23.06
N ALA A 523 36.84 29.12 -23.50
CA ALA A 523 37.82 30.07 -24.01
C ALA A 523 37.36 30.67 -25.35
N GLY A 524 37.36 32.00 -25.45
CA GLY A 524 36.84 32.74 -26.60
C GLY A 524 35.37 32.47 -26.90
N GLY A 525 34.57 32.12 -25.89
CA GLY A 525 33.17 31.76 -26.04
C GLY A 525 32.27 32.87 -26.60
N PHE A 526 32.70 34.13 -26.52
CA PHE A 526 32.02 35.26 -27.13
C PHE A 526 33.02 36.19 -27.84
N THR A 527 32.69 36.69 -29.03
CA THR A 527 33.58 37.59 -29.80
C THR A 527 32.93 38.94 -30.08
N VAL A 528 33.60 40.01 -29.69
CA VAL A 528 33.22 41.39 -30.05
C VAL A 528 33.98 41.77 -31.31
N THR A 529 33.28 42.08 -32.40
CA THR A 529 33.89 42.61 -33.63
C THR A 529 33.65 44.12 -33.74
N PRO A 530 34.47 44.86 -34.51
CA PRO A 530 34.26 46.29 -34.76
C PRO A 530 32.84 46.61 -35.21
#